data_AF-A0A961U154-F1
#
_entry.id   AF-A0A961U154-F1
#
_cell.length_a   1.000
_cell.length_b   1.000
_cell.length_c   1.000
_cell.angle_alpha   90.00
_cell.angle_beta   90.00
_cell.angle_gamma   90.00
#
_symmetry.space_group_name_H-M   'P 1'
#
loop_
_entity.id
_entity.type
_entity.pdbx_description
1 polymer ?
#
loop_
_entity_poly.entity_id
_entity_poly.type
_entity_poly.pdbx_seq_one_letter_code
_entity_poly.pdbx_strand_id
1 'polypeptide(L)' 'AAVAEHLILALKDGGFGQARVEGLSGADWVLIDAGDVIVHVFRPEIREFYNIEKMWQAPDLDEETLH' A
#
# COMPACT_ATOMS: atom_id res chain seq x y z
N ALA A 1 -0.80 -2.23 12.96
CA ALA A 1 -0.33 -0.90 13.39
C ALA A 1 1.21 -0.80 13.35
N ALA A 2 1.95 -1.66 14.07
CA ALA A 2 3.41 -1.58 14.19
C ALA A 2 4.20 -1.40 12.86
N VAL A 3 3.83 -2.12 11.80
CA VAL A 3 4.48 -1.98 10.48
C VAL A 3 4.25 -0.59 9.87
N ALA A 4 3.02 -0.08 9.94
CA ALA A 4 2.69 1.25 9.43
C ALA A 4 3.39 2.35 10.22
N GLU A 5 3.41 2.26 11.55
CA GLU A 5 4.11 3.20 12.42
C GLU A 5 5.61 3.23 12.16
N HIS A 6 6.23 2.06 11.98
CA HIS A 6 7.64 1.96 11.64
C HIS A 6 7.95 2.59 10.27
N LEU A 7 7.07 2.38 9.28
CA LEU A 7 7.18 3.01 7.96
C LEU A 7 7.10 4.54 8.04
N ILE A 8 6.18 5.08 8.83
CA ILE A 8 6.02 6.52 9.03
C ILE A 8 7.29 7.13 9.66
N LEU A 9 7.86 6.46 10.66
CA LEU A 9 9.14 6.86 11.26
C LEU A 9 10.29 6.82 10.24
N ALA A 10 10.42 5.73 9.49
CA ALA A 10 11.47 5.58 8.50
C ALA A 10 11.40 6.63 7.38
N LEU A 11 10.18 6.97 6.91
CA LEU A 11 9.97 8.02 5.92
C LEU A 11 10.39 9.40 6.45
N LYS A 12 10.05 9.69 7.70
CA LYS A 12 10.44 10.93 8.36
C LYS A 12 11.96 11.02 8.54
N ASP A 13 12.59 9.96 9.02
CA ASP A 13 14.03 9.89 9.25
C ASP A 13 14.83 9.92 7.94
N GLY A 14 14.26 9.40 6.85
CA GLY A 14 14.82 9.49 5.50
C GLY A 14 14.73 10.87 4.85
N GLY A 15 14.07 11.84 5.49
CA GLY A 15 13.92 13.20 4.97
C GLY A 15 12.82 13.36 3.92
N PHE A 16 11.93 12.37 3.76
CA PHE A 16 10.82 12.42 2.79
C PHE A 16 9.59 13.21 3.29
N GLY A 17 9.73 13.92 4.41
CA GLY A 17 8.68 14.79 4.96
C GLY A 17 7.62 14.05 5.78
N GLN A 18 6.46 14.70 5.95
CA GLN A 18 5.31 14.11 6.64
C GLN A 18 4.41 13.41 5.63
N ALA A 19 4.41 12.08 5.64
CA ALA A 19 3.45 11.28 4.89
C ALA A 19 2.03 11.51 5.43
N ARG A 20 1.05 11.57 4.53
CA ARG A 20 -0.36 11.55 4.92
C ARG A 20 -0.74 10.10 5.25
N VAL A 21 -1.41 9.91 6.38
CA VAL A 21 -1.77 8.58 6.87
C VAL A 21 -3.26 8.52 7.15
N GLU A 22 -3.92 7.50 6.60
CA GLU A 22 -5.34 7.23 6.82
C GLU A 22 -5.54 5.79 7.33
N GLY A 23 -6.58 5.56 8.15
CA GLY A 23 -6.95 4.23 8.63
C GLY A 23 -6.11 3.66 9.79
N LEU A 24 -5.17 4.44 10.34
CA LEU A 24 -4.26 3.98 11.41
C LEU A 24 -5.00 3.51 12.69
N SER A 25 -6.13 4.12 13.03
CA SER A 25 -6.94 3.80 14.22
C SER A 25 -7.63 2.43 14.15
N GLY A 26 -8.05 1.99 12.96
CA GLY A 26 -8.63 0.67 12.74
C GLY A 26 -7.57 -0.40 12.45
N ALA A 27 -6.45 0.00 11.83
CA ALA A 27 -5.31 -0.85 11.46
C ALA A 27 -5.63 -2.08 10.58
N ASP A 28 -6.86 -2.22 10.09
CA ASP A 28 -7.28 -3.26 9.14
C ASP A 28 -6.80 -2.93 7.72
N TRP A 29 -6.86 -1.64 7.36
CA TRP A 29 -6.28 -1.05 6.16
C TRP A 29 -5.69 0.31 6.52
N VAL A 30 -4.39 0.46 6.29
CA VAL A 30 -3.69 1.74 6.42
C VAL A 30 -3.19 2.17 5.05
N LEU A 31 -3.49 3.42 4.69
CA LEU A 31 -2.97 4.08 3.50
C LEU A 31 -1.90 5.09 3.95
N ILE A 32 -0.72 5.00 3.34
CA ILE A 32 0.38 5.94 3.56
C ILE A 32 0.73 6.57 2.21
N ASP A 33 0.48 7.87 2.09
CA ASP A 33 0.80 8.67 0.92
C ASP A 33 2.07 9.47 1.20
N ALA A 34 3.15 9.14 0.49
CA ALA A 34 4.46 9.79 0.54
C ALA A 34 4.72 10.67 -0.70
N GLY A 35 3.70 11.02 -1.47
CA GLY A 35 3.80 11.83 -2.69
C GLY A 35 4.16 11.00 -3.92
N ASP A 36 5.42 10.55 -4.02
CA ASP A 36 5.89 9.76 -5.16
C ASP A 36 5.48 8.28 -5.08
N VAL A 37 5.24 7.80 -3.86
CA VAL A 37 4.89 6.40 -3.58
C VAL A 37 3.70 6.36 -2.62
N ILE A 38 2.75 5.48 -2.93
CA ILE A 38 1.60 5.18 -2.08
C ILE A 38 1.73 3.74 -1.58
N VAL A 39 1.74 3.57 -0.26
CA VAL A 39 1.85 2.27 0.40
C VAL A 39 0.50 1.88 1.00
N HIS A 40 0.03 0.69 0.65
CA HIS A 40 -1.16 0.10 1.23
C HIS A 40 -0.76 -1.03 2.18
N VAL A 41 -1.08 -0.90 3.47
CA VAL A 41 -0.80 -1.92 4.49
C VAL A 41 -2.12 -2.56 4.90
N PHE A 42 -2.24 -3.87 4.69
CA PHE A 42 -3.43 -4.64 5.02
C PHE A 42 -3.13 -5.63 6.15
N ARG A 43 -4.14 -5.89 7.00
CA ARG A 43 -4.13 -7.12 7.78
C ARG A 43 -4.21 -8.34 6.84
N PRO A 44 -3.49 -9.44 7.16
CA PRO A 44 -3.53 -10.66 6.34
C PRO A 44 -4.97 -11.15 6.07
N GLU A 45 -5.82 -11.10 7.11
CA GLU A 45 -7.23 -11.51 7.08
C GLU A 45 -8.08 -10.71 6.07
N ILE A 46 -7.77 -9.43 5.87
CA ILE A 46 -8.48 -8.52 4.95
C ILE A 46 -7.94 -8.62 3.52
N ARG A 47 -6.64 -8.95 3.37
CA ARG A 47 -5.99 -9.11 2.07
C ARG A 47 -6.65 -10.23 1.24
N GLU A 48 -6.95 -11.36 1.86
CA GLU A 48 -7.63 -12.49 1.19
C GLU A 48 -9.07 -12.16 0.81
N PHE A 49 -9.78 -11.38 1.63
CA PHE A 49 -11.18 -11.06 1.40
C PHE A 49 -11.37 -10.04 0.25
N TYR A 50 -10.52 -9.02 0.16
CA TYR A 50 -10.66 -7.96 -0.84
C TYR A 50 -9.94 -8.25 -2.17
N ASN A 51 -9.05 -9.25 -2.23
CA ASN A 51 -8.33 -9.71 -3.44
C ASN A 51 -7.88 -8.58 -4.39
N ILE A 52 -7.35 -7.52 -3.78
CA ILE A 52 -7.08 -6.21 -4.39
C ILE A 52 -5.90 -6.26 -5.36
N GLU A 53 -5.11 -7.34 -5.32
CA GLU A 53 -4.02 -7.60 -6.26
C GLU A 53 -4.55 -7.54 -7.69
N LYS A 54 -5.75 -8.05 -7.96
CA LYS A 54 -6.38 -7.99 -9.29
C LYS A 54 -6.58 -6.58 -9.85
N MET A 55 -6.69 -5.55 -9.00
CA MET A 55 -6.84 -4.16 -9.47
C MET A 55 -5.51 -3.50 -9.82
N TRP A 56 -4.39 -4.03 -9.31
CA TRP A 56 -3.04 -3.52 -9.54
C TRP A 56 -2.17 -4.48 -10.35
N GLN A 57 -2.70 -5.63 -10.74
CA GLN A 57 -2.09 -6.43 -11.79
C GLN A 57 -2.08 -5.56 -13.04
N ALA A 58 -0.86 -5.28 -13.55
CA ALA A 58 -0.73 -4.82 -14.92
C ALA A 58 -1.56 -5.79 -15.78
N PRO A 59 -2.27 -5.29 -16.82
CA PRO A 59 -2.96 -6.19 -17.73
C PRO A 59 -1.96 -7.28 -18.10
N ASP A 60 -2.35 -8.54 -17.91
CA ASP A 60 -1.61 -9.62 -18.54
C ASP A 60 -1.52 -9.19 -20.01
N LEU A 61 -0.30 -8.98 -20.49
CA LEU A 61 -0.10 -8.89 -21.93
C LEU A 61 -0.28 -10.33 -22.39
N ASP A 62 -1.54 -10.71 -22.57
CA ASP A 62 -1.93 -11.94 -23.20
C ASP A 62 -1.06 -12.04 -24.46
N GLU A 63 -0.30 -13.13 -24.62
CA GLU A 63 0.55 -13.36 -25.80
C GLU A 63 -0.24 -13.27 -27.12
N GLU A 64 -1.56 -13.20 -27.06
CA GLU A 64 -2.48 -12.95 -28.16
C GLU A 64 -2.37 -11.51 -28.75
N THR A 65 -1.87 -10.53 -28.00
CA THR A 65 -1.69 -9.15 -28.51
C THR A 65 -0.35 -8.94 -29.25
N LEU A 66 0.48 -9.99 -29.36
CA LEU A 66 1.73 -10.01 -30.11
C LEU A 66 1.58 -10.49 -31.56
N HIS A 67 0.35 -10.72 -32.03
CA HIS A 67 0.06 -11.14 -33.41
C HIS A 67 -0.52 -10.05 -34.30
#